data_AF-A0A4R5F0N9-F1
#
_entry.id   AF-A0A4R5F0N9-F1
#
_cell.length_a   1.000
_cell.length_b   1.000
_cell.length_c   1.000
_cell.angle_alpha   90.00
_cell.angle_beta   90.00
_cell.angle_gamma   90.00
#
_symmetry.space_group_name_H-M   'P 1'
#
loop_
_entity.id
_entity.type
_entity.pdbx_description
1 polymer ?
#
loop_
_entity_poly.entity_id
_entity_poly.type
_entity_poly.pdbx_seq_one_letter_code
_entity_poly.pdbx_strand_id
1 'polypeptide(L)'
;MTEKPNLYQPGAILHEAIIGAFRASGYNFNDWCIRNGVTPSVARNATFGQSRGPNGKALLKRLIDAAGRDFVDGAYARRLSEHAAQFKGAAER
;
A
#
# COMPACT_ATOMS: atom_id res chain seq x y z
N MET A 1 -15.52 9.44 -16.63
CA MET A 1 -15.41 8.82 -15.29
C MET A 1 -14.39 9.63 -14.51
N THR A 2 -14.83 10.43 -13.55
CA THR A 2 -13.95 11.25 -12.72
C THR A 2 -13.29 10.31 -11.69
N GLU A 3 -12.04 9.92 -11.92
CA GLU A 3 -11.26 9.16 -10.93
C GLU A 3 -11.26 9.97 -9.62
N LYS A 4 -11.82 9.41 -8.54
CA LYS A 4 -11.69 9.99 -7.19
C LYS A 4 -10.20 10.20 -6.91
N PRO A 5 -9.80 11.29 -6.22
CA PRO A 5 -8.40 11.52 -5.89
C PRO A 5 -7.86 10.27 -5.19
N ASN A 6 -6.83 9.67 -5.80
CA ASN A 6 -6.27 8.43 -5.31
C ASN A 6 -5.62 8.74 -3.96
N LEU A 7 -6.26 8.31 -2.86
CA LEU A 7 -5.85 8.67 -1.49
C LEU A 7 -4.42 8.20 -1.17
N TYR A 8 -3.95 7.18 -1.90
CA TYR A 8 -2.65 6.57 -1.72
C TYR A 8 -1.69 6.98 -2.82
N GLN A 9 -0.50 7.41 -2.43
CA GLN A 9 0.63 7.46 -3.33
C GLN A 9 1.35 6.11 -3.33
N PRO A 10 1.47 5.43 -4.48
CA PRO A 10 2.25 4.21 -4.58
C PRO A 10 3.71 4.46 -4.19
N GLY A 11 4.29 3.53 -3.42
CA GLY A 11 5.63 3.69 -2.86
C GLY A 11 5.83 2.85 -1.60
N ALA A 12 6.97 3.06 -0.93
CA ALA A 12 7.34 2.30 0.26
C ALA A 12 6.30 2.42 1.39
N ILE A 13 5.81 3.64 1.64
CA ILE A 13 4.80 3.92 2.69
C ILE A 13 3.54 3.09 2.46
N LEU A 14 3.01 3.08 1.24
CA LEU A 14 1.82 2.30 0.90
C LEU A 14 2.07 0.80 1.00
N HIS A 15 3.23 0.34 0.50
CA HIS A 15 3.61 -1.06 0.61
C HIS A 15 3.66 -1.52 2.07
N GLU A 16 4.33 -0.77 2.93
CA GLU A 16 4.44 -1.09 4.36
C GLU A 16 3.09 -1.01 5.09
N ALA A 17 2.24 -0.06 4.75
CA ALA A 17 0.88 0.01 5.30
C ALA A 17 0.07 -1.25 4.96
N ILE A 18 0.12 -1.71 3.71
CA ILE A 18 -0.53 -2.95 3.26
C ILE A 18 0.05 -4.17 3.98
N ILE A 19 1.39 -4.30 4.04
CA ILE A 19 2.03 -5.42 4.76
C ILE A 19 1.67 -5.43 6.25
N GLY A 20 1.68 -4.25 6.89
CA GLY A 20 1.28 -4.10 8.29
C GLY A 20 -0.17 -4.51 8.52
N ALA A 21 -1.07 -4.14 7.62
CA ALA A 21 -2.49 -4.48 7.67
C ALA A 21 -2.74 -5.99 7.54
N PHE A 22 -2.06 -6.67 6.60
CA PHE A 22 -2.09 -8.13 6.51
C PHE A 22 -1.66 -8.77 7.83
N ARG A 23 -0.52 -8.35 8.38
CA ARG A 23 0.02 -8.90 9.64
C ARG A 23 -0.90 -8.66 10.84
N ALA A 24 -1.46 -7.46 10.98
CA ALA A 24 -2.37 -7.12 12.06
C ALA A 24 -3.67 -7.94 12.02
N SER A 25 -4.09 -8.33 10.81
CA SER A 25 -5.27 -9.15 10.59
C SER A 25 -5.00 -10.66 10.69
N GLY A 26 -3.77 -11.08 11.04
CA GLY A 26 -3.37 -12.49 11.11
C GLY A 26 -3.16 -13.16 9.75
N TYR A 27 -3.11 -12.38 8.66
CA TYR A 27 -2.88 -12.86 7.31
C TYR A 27 -1.45 -12.57 6.84
N ASN A 28 -1.02 -13.29 5.79
CA ASN A 28 0.28 -13.08 5.15
C ASN A 28 0.07 -12.59 3.72
N PHE A 29 0.77 -11.52 3.36
CA PHE A 29 0.72 -10.92 2.01
C PHE A 29 1.12 -11.91 0.91
N ASN A 30 2.18 -12.69 1.10
CA ASN A 30 2.64 -13.67 0.13
C ASN A 30 1.63 -14.82 -0.02
N ASP A 31 1.05 -15.29 1.10
CA ASP A 31 0.03 -16.33 1.05
C ASP A 31 -1.23 -15.84 0.34
N TRP A 32 -1.63 -14.59 0.58
CA TRP A 32 -2.73 -13.97 -0.16
C TRP A 32 -2.43 -13.91 -1.66
N CYS A 33 -1.21 -13.52 -2.04
CA CYS A 33 -0.78 -13.47 -3.44
C CYS A 33 -0.92 -14.85 -4.10
N ILE A 34 -0.35 -15.88 -3.48
CA ILE A 34 -0.38 -17.27 -3.99
C ILE A 34 -1.82 -17.76 -4.14
N ARG A 35 -2.67 -17.57 -3.11
CA ARG A 35 -4.09 -17.99 -3.13
C ARG A 35 -4.91 -17.26 -4.20
N ASN A 36 -4.47 -16.08 -4.63
CA ASN A 36 -5.16 -15.25 -5.62
C ASN A 36 -4.52 -15.34 -7.03
N GLY A 37 -3.57 -16.25 -7.24
CA GLY A 37 -2.89 -16.42 -8.53
C GLY A 37 -2.00 -15.24 -8.91
N VAL A 38 -1.55 -14.46 -7.93
CA VAL A 38 -0.67 -13.31 -8.13
C VAL A 38 0.72 -13.66 -7.65
N THR A 39 1.76 -13.35 -8.43
CA THR A 39 3.12 -13.52 -7.93
C THR A 39 3.47 -12.38 -6.96
N PRO A 40 4.19 -12.63 -5.85
CA PRO A 40 4.56 -11.58 -4.91
C PRO A 40 5.32 -10.41 -5.55
N SER A 41 6.10 -10.68 -6.59
CA SER A 41 6.81 -9.65 -7.38
C SER A 41 5.83 -8.70 -8.07
N VAL A 42 4.81 -9.23 -8.74
CA VAL A 42 3.78 -8.41 -9.41
C VAL A 42 2.95 -7.61 -8.39
N ALA A 43 2.60 -8.22 -7.26
CA ALA A 43 1.91 -7.53 -6.18
C ALA A 43 2.74 -6.37 -5.61
N ARG A 44 4.04 -6.60 -5.38
CA ARG A 44 4.98 -5.56 -4.96
C ARG A 44 5.07 -4.44 -5.99
N ASN A 45 5.22 -4.77 -7.27
CA ASN A 45 5.30 -3.76 -8.33
C ASN A 45 4.03 -2.89 -8.41
N ALA A 46 2.86 -3.46 -8.10
CA ALA A 46 1.62 -2.69 -7.98
C ALA A 46 1.65 -1.71 -6.78
N THR A 47 2.09 -2.15 -5.59
CA THR A 47 2.17 -1.26 -4.40
C THR A 47 3.21 -0.16 -4.53
N PHE A 48 4.29 -0.40 -5.27
CA PHE A 48 5.33 0.59 -5.58
C PHE A 48 5.00 1.47 -6.80
N GLY A 49 3.87 1.21 -7.49
CA GLY A 49 3.46 1.99 -8.66
C GLY A 49 4.34 1.79 -9.89
N GLN A 50 5.07 0.68 -9.97
CA GLN A 50 5.77 0.23 -11.18
C GLN A 50 4.78 -0.33 -12.21
N SER A 51 3.64 -0.86 -11.76
CA SER A 51 2.55 -1.31 -12.62
C SER A 51 1.40 -0.30 -12.61
N ARG A 52 1.46 0.73 -13.45
CA ARG A 52 0.46 1.82 -13.51
C ARG A 52 -0.71 1.58 -14.49
N GLY A 53 -0.63 0.52 -15.28
CA GLY A 53 -1.69 0.15 -16.22
C GLY A 53 -2.97 -0.34 -15.52
N PRO A 54 -4.07 -0.55 -16.26
CA PRO A 54 -5.37 -0.95 -15.71
C PRO A 54 -5.30 -2.17 -14.77
N ASN A 55 -4.54 -3.20 -15.18
CA ASN A 55 -4.36 -4.42 -14.39
C ASN A 55 -3.61 -4.16 -13.07
N GLY A 56 -2.61 -3.28 -13.09
CA GLY A 56 -1.84 -2.92 -11.89
C GLY A 56 -2.66 -2.09 -10.92
N LYS A 57 -3.45 -1.13 -11.42
CA LYS A 57 -4.42 -0.37 -10.60
C LYS A 57 -5.48 -1.30 -9.98
N ALA A 58 -6.01 -2.24 -10.76
CA ALA A 58 -7.00 -3.20 -10.28
C ALA A 58 -6.40 -4.14 -9.22
N LEU A 59 -5.17 -4.61 -9.41
CA LEU A 59 -4.46 -5.42 -8.42
C LEU A 59 -4.20 -4.63 -7.14
N LEU A 60 -3.72 -3.39 -7.24
CA LEU A 60 -3.51 -2.52 -6.08
C LEU A 60 -4.80 -2.34 -5.28
N LYS A 61 -5.93 -2.10 -5.96
CA LYS A 61 -7.23 -2.01 -5.31
C LYS A 61 -7.58 -3.31 -4.57
N ARG A 62 -7.40 -4.47 -5.19
CA ARG A 62 -7.64 -5.79 -4.55
C ARG A 62 -6.78 -6.00 -3.32
N LEU A 63 -5.51 -5.59 -3.35
CA LEU A 63 -4.59 -5.68 -2.22
C LEU A 63 -5.05 -4.81 -1.04
N ILE A 64 -5.47 -3.58 -1.31
CA ILE A 64 -5.97 -2.66 -0.29
C ILE A 64 -7.28 -3.18 0.32
N ASP A 65 -8.20 -3.67 -0.52
CA ASP A 65 -9.47 -4.22 -0.06
C ASP A 65 -9.25 -5.49 0.80
N ALA A 66 -8.33 -6.38 0.38
CA ALA A 66 -8.00 -7.60 1.11
C ALA A 66 -7.26 -7.36 2.44
N ALA A 67 -6.45 -6.30 2.49
CA ALA A 67 -5.75 -5.87 3.70
C ALA A 67 -6.69 -5.21 4.73
N GLY A 68 -7.91 -4.83 4.34
CA GLY A 68 -8.81 -4.03 5.14
C GLY A 68 -8.55 -2.53 4.94
N ARG A 69 -9.42 -1.89 4.17
CA ARG A 69 -9.27 -0.49 3.74
C ARG A 69 -9.08 0.48 4.91
N ASP A 70 -9.92 0.37 5.93
CA ASP A 70 -9.87 1.26 7.10
C ASP A 70 -8.54 1.17 7.85
N PHE A 71 -7.97 -0.06 7.93
CA PHE A 71 -6.68 -0.27 8.54
C PHE A 71 -5.56 0.35 7.67
N VAL A 72 -5.60 0.12 6.36
CA VAL A 72 -4.63 0.70 5.42
C VAL A 72 -4.66 2.22 5.49
N ASP A 73 -5.84 2.84 5.58
CA ASP A 73 -6.00 4.29 5.71
C ASP A 73 -5.31 4.83 6.96
N GLY A 74 -5.59 4.25 8.13
CA GLY A 74 -4.96 4.65 9.38
C GLY A 74 -3.44 4.42 9.38
N ALA A 75 -3.00 3.25 8.89
CA ALA A 75 -1.59 2.87 8.83
C ALA A 75 -0.79 3.75 7.86
N TYR A 76 -1.39 4.13 6.73
CA TYR A 76 -0.79 5.00 5.72
C TYR A 76 -0.69 6.44 6.22
N ALA A 77 -1.79 7.01 6.75
CA ALA A 77 -1.82 8.38 7.27
C ALA A 77 -0.81 8.58 8.41
N ARG A 78 -0.70 7.60 9.31
CA ARG A 78 0.29 7.61 10.40
C ARG A 78 1.71 7.65 9.86
N ARG A 79 2.06 6.71 8.96
CA ARG A 79 3.41 6.64 8.38
C ARG A 79 3.76 7.89 7.58
N LEU A 80 2.82 8.43 6.80
CA LEU A 80 3.03 9.67 6.06
C LEU A 80 3.38 10.83 7.00
N SER A 81 2.70 10.91 8.14
CA SER A 81 2.96 11.92 9.18
C SER A 81 4.33 11.71 9.84
N GLU A 82 4.70 10.47 10.15
CA GLU A 82 6.02 10.10 10.69
C GLU A 82 7.15 10.46 9.72
N HIS A 83 7.00 10.13 8.43
CA HIS A 83 7.95 10.52 7.38
C HIS A 83 8.04 12.04 7.24
N ALA A 84 6.92 12.77 7.25
CA ALA A 84 6.93 14.24 7.18
C ALA A 84 7.67 14.87 8.38
N ALA A 85 7.54 14.29 9.58
CA ALA A 85 8.26 14.75 10.77
C ALA A 85 9.78 14.57 10.65
N GLN A 86 10.24 13.47 10.02
CA GLN A 86 11.67 13.23 9.78
C GLN A 86 12.30 14.29 8.87
N PHE A 87 11.57 14.78 7.85
CA PHE A 87 12.07 15.85 6.97
C PHE A 87 12.11 17.22 7.66
N LYS A 88 11.15 17.52 8.55
CA LYS A 88 11.18 18.77 9.33
C LYS A 88 12.38 18.82 10.28
N GLY A 89 12.66 17.75 10.99
CA GLY A 89 13.82 17.68 11.90
C GLY A 89 15.18 17.67 11.20
N ALA A 90 15.24 17.38 9.90
CA ALA A 90 16.46 17.42 9.10
C ALA A 90 16.77 18.80 8.50
N ALA A 91 15.75 19.66 8.34
CA ALA A 91 15.91 21.03 7.84
C ALA A 91 16.33 22.03 8.94
N GLU A 92 16.23 21.64 10.22
CA GLU A 92 16.58 22.45 11.38
C GLU A 92 17.96 22.12 11.97
N ARG A 93 18.80 21.33 11.27
CA ARG A 93 20.18 21.01 11.66
C ARG A 93 21.23 21.65 10.77
#